data_AF-A0A5Y7F252-F1
#
_entry.id   AF-A0A5Y7F252-F1
#
_cell.length_a   1.000
_cell.length_b   1.000
_cell.length_c   1.000
_cell.angle_alpha   90.00
_cell.angle_beta   90.00
_cell.angle_gamma   90.00
#
_symmetry.space_group_name_H-M   'P 1'
#
loop_
_entity.id
_entity.type
_entity.pdbx_description
1 polymer ?
#
loop_
_entity_poly.entity_id
_entity_poly.type
_entity_poly.pdbx_seq_one_letter_code
_entity_poly.pdbx_strand_id
1 'polypeptide(L)'
;MKIINKNEIKKILASRFEKDLHTKLCDLPLPCCLKDAYKAANRIKEAVEKNEKVAIVGDYDVDGIISCVIMAEFFDDIGFDYIIRIPNRFKDGYGLNAEIINELDVNLIITVDNGIAALEAAKLCKEKNIDLIITDHHMPQDTLPDAFAIINPKQKDCDFPDIEICGAQVAWYLIAALKEVCKLKYDMCKFLELLAIAIVADMMELRDLNRALVRRGIDHINKSKRAAFRAIKHYYQKDKFALDNIGFLIAPLINSAGRMDDASISYEFLHTKDFNKALEYLEQIVSFNESRKDEEKQLFEDSLNQIDENDSCIVVSGLNWHEGVLGIVASRLAKHFNKPAFVFSQNEEHLKGSARSVGKIDILALISKTNSILSNYGGHKGAAGISLNSENFEQFKNKIKKECSQISESEFLDTDEILGILEPSEIDFEMLEILESFEPFGHKNPRPFFVLENLCVKNKKLLGKDEKHLKLVLTKENKTIEALFFNFDKEPELNQNISLLGSISKNEFRGMVTPQFVVKEIL
;
A
#
# COMPACT_ATOMS: atom_id res chain seq x y z
N MET A 1 0.03 -32.79 6.50
CA MET A 1 -0.85 -32.04 5.56
C MET A 1 -1.25 -32.98 4.41
N LYS A 2 -2.23 -32.61 3.58
CA LYS A 2 -2.62 -33.40 2.40
C LYS A 2 -1.62 -33.16 1.25
N ILE A 3 -1.26 -34.19 0.48
CA ILE A 3 -0.55 -34.01 -0.81
C ILE A 3 -1.52 -33.36 -1.80
N ILE A 4 -1.05 -32.33 -2.50
CA ILE A 4 -1.84 -31.55 -3.46
C ILE A 4 -1.18 -31.55 -4.84
N ASN A 5 -1.99 -31.51 -5.91
CA ASN A 5 -1.52 -31.38 -7.29
C ASN A 5 -2.01 -30.07 -7.96
N LYS A 6 -1.49 -29.76 -9.15
CA LYS A 6 -1.88 -28.59 -9.96
C LYS A 6 -3.38 -28.39 -10.12
N ASN A 7 -4.16 -29.46 -10.34
CA ASN A 7 -5.61 -29.37 -10.55
C ASN A 7 -6.34 -28.94 -9.27
N GLU A 8 -5.92 -29.46 -8.12
CA GLU A 8 -6.47 -29.06 -6.82
C GLU A 8 -6.08 -27.62 -6.49
N ILE A 9 -4.82 -27.24 -6.72
CA ILE A 9 -4.34 -25.85 -6.55
C ILE A 9 -5.18 -24.90 -7.39
N LYS A 10 -5.36 -25.19 -8.69
CA LYS A 10 -6.17 -24.38 -9.59
C LYS A 10 -7.60 -24.20 -9.10
N LYS A 11 -8.22 -25.26 -8.55
CA LYS A 11 -9.58 -25.20 -7.98
C LYS A 11 -9.64 -24.31 -6.74
N ILE A 12 -8.69 -24.46 -5.82
CA ILE A 12 -8.64 -23.64 -4.60
C ILE A 12 -8.47 -22.16 -4.97
N LEU A 13 -7.52 -21.86 -5.87
CA LEU A 13 -7.28 -20.48 -6.31
C LEU A 13 -8.49 -19.91 -7.07
N ALA A 14 -9.15 -20.71 -7.91
CA ALA A 14 -10.38 -20.28 -8.61
C ALA A 14 -11.52 -19.95 -7.65
N SER A 15 -11.69 -20.70 -6.55
CA SER A 15 -12.77 -20.46 -5.59
C SER A 15 -12.69 -19.08 -4.90
N ARG A 16 -11.50 -18.45 -4.86
CA ARG A 16 -11.33 -17.10 -4.31
C ARG A 16 -12.12 -16.04 -5.07
N PHE A 17 -12.41 -16.29 -6.35
CA PHE A 17 -13.00 -15.32 -7.28
C PHE A 17 -14.42 -15.73 -7.74
N GLU A 18 -15.02 -16.76 -7.15
CA GLU A 18 -16.36 -17.25 -7.54
C GLU A 18 -17.47 -16.19 -7.40
N LYS A 19 -17.27 -15.22 -6.50
CA LYS A 19 -18.22 -14.14 -6.23
C LYS A 19 -17.87 -12.83 -6.93
N ASP A 20 -16.78 -12.78 -7.68
CA ASP A 20 -16.36 -11.56 -8.35
C ASP A 20 -17.26 -11.28 -9.55
N LEU A 21 -17.75 -10.04 -9.66
CA LEU A 21 -18.70 -9.65 -10.70
C LEU A 21 -18.04 -8.84 -11.81
N HIS A 22 -17.02 -8.04 -11.50
CA HIS A 22 -16.44 -7.04 -12.38
C HIS A 22 -15.05 -7.48 -12.87
N THR A 23 -15.02 -8.62 -13.59
CA THR A 23 -13.77 -9.25 -14.02
C THR A 23 -13.14 -8.63 -15.28
N LYS A 24 -13.86 -7.75 -15.97
CA LYS A 24 -13.40 -7.01 -17.15
C LYS A 24 -13.67 -5.52 -16.99
N LEU A 25 -12.94 -4.69 -17.76
CA LEU A 25 -13.12 -3.24 -17.75
C LEU A 25 -14.54 -2.79 -18.17
N CYS A 26 -15.22 -3.55 -19.02
CA CYS A 26 -16.60 -3.27 -19.40
C CYS A 26 -17.63 -3.62 -18.32
N ASP A 27 -17.22 -4.43 -17.34
CA ASP A 27 -18.09 -4.87 -16.26
C ASP A 27 -18.01 -3.91 -15.08
N LEU A 28 -17.11 -2.91 -15.08
CA LEU A 28 -16.90 -2.00 -13.95
C LEU A 28 -18.19 -1.27 -13.55
N PRO A 29 -18.39 -1.01 -12.24
CA PRO A 29 -19.53 -0.24 -11.75
C PRO A 29 -19.63 1.12 -12.45
N LEU A 30 -20.85 1.62 -12.59
CA LEU A 30 -21.07 2.96 -13.11
C LEU A 30 -20.83 3.99 -12.00
N PRO A 31 -20.43 5.24 -12.34
CA PRO A 31 -20.23 6.29 -11.33
C PRO A 31 -21.49 6.60 -10.53
N CYS A 32 -22.69 6.26 -11.03
CA CYS A 32 -23.95 6.46 -10.31
C CYS A 32 -24.12 5.54 -9.10
N CYS A 33 -23.31 4.48 -9.00
CA CYS A 33 -23.25 3.63 -7.82
C CYS A 33 -22.54 4.32 -6.64
N LEU A 34 -21.72 5.34 -6.89
CA LEU A 34 -21.14 6.15 -5.82
C LEU A 34 -22.09 7.28 -5.43
N LYS A 35 -22.50 7.25 -4.16
CA LYS A 35 -23.30 8.32 -3.57
C LYS A 35 -22.62 9.69 -3.77
N ASP A 36 -23.45 10.70 -4.06
CA ASP A 36 -23.07 12.10 -4.32
C ASP A 36 -22.11 12.35 -5.49
N ALA A 37 -21.68 11.34 -6.26
CA ALA A 37 -20.77 11.54 -7.40
C ALA A 37 -21.32 12.54 -8.43
N TYR A 38 -22.60 12.43 -8.80
CA TYR A 38 -23.24 13.39 -9.72
C TYR A 38 -23.54 14.74 -9.06
N LYS A 39 -23.78 14.77 -7.75
CA LYS A 39 -23.98 16.02 -7.00
C LYS A 39 -22.69 16.85 -7.04
N ALA A 40 -21.56 16.23 -6.73
CA ALA A 40 -20.23 16.82 -6.85
C ALA A 40 -19.91 17.21 -8.30
N ALA A 41 -20.13 16.33 -9.27
CA ALA A 41 -19.84 16.61 -10.67
C ALA A 41 -20.62 17.82 -11.21
N ASN A 42 -21.89 17.98 -10.85
CA ASN A 42 -22.66 19.17 -11.22
C ASN A 42 -22.11 20.43 -10.57
N ARG A 43 -21.70 20.38 -9.30
CA ARG A 43 -21.10 21.54 -8.61
C ARG A 43 -19.76 21.96 -9.20
N ILE A 44 -18.92 21.00 -9.57
CA ILE A 44 -17.66 21.24 -10.26
C ILE A 44 -17.93 21.83 -11.65
N LYS A 45 -18.90 21.29 -12.40
CA LYS A 45 -19.32 21.88 -13.67
C LYS A 45 -19.73 23.34 -13.51
N GLU A 46 -20.51 23.67 -12.47
CA GLU A 46 -20.87 25.06 -12.19
C GLU A 46 -19.64 25.94 -11.87
N ALA A 47 -18.67 25.42 -11.11
CA ALA A 47 -17.43 26.14 -10.84
C ALA A 47 -16.68 26.45 -12.14
N VAL A 48 -16.61 25.47 -13.04
CA VAL A 48 -15.98 25.63 -14.37
C VAL A 48 -16.73 26.66 -15.21
N GLU A 49 -18.06 26.58 -15.29
CA GLU A 49 -18.89 27.51 -16.07
C GLU A 49 -18.84 28.96 -15.53
N LYS A 50 -18.67 29.13 -14.21
CA LYS A 50 -18.56 30.43 -13.54
C LYS A 50 -17.11 30.92 -13.39
N ASN A 51 -16.13 30.13 -13.84
CA ASN A 51 -14.70 30.39 -13.66
C ASN A 51 -14.31 30.68 -12.20
N GLU A 52 -14.90 29.90 -11.29
CA GLU A 52 -14.61 29.93 -9.86
C GLU A 52 -13.20 29.39 -9.58
N LYS A 53 -12.57 29.86 -8.50
CA LYS A 53 -11.28 29.32 -8.06
C LYS A 53 -11.49 27.98 -7.37
N VAL A 54 -10.82 26.93 -7.86
CA VAL A 54 -10.92 25.56 -7.33
C VAL A 54 -9.56 25.12 -6.80
N ALA A 55 -9.54 24.54 -5.59
CA ALA A 55 -8.38 23.84 -5.06
C ALA A 55 -8.65 22.33 -4.96
N ILE A 56 -7.67 21.52 -5.36
CA ILE A 56 -7.60 20.10 -5.10
C ILE A 56 -6.63 19.89 -3.94
N VAL A 57 -7.11 19.26 -2.87
CA VAL A 57 -6.33 18.99 -1.66
C VAL A 57 -6.13 17.48 -1.51
N GLY A 58 -4.90 17.01 -1.72
CA GLY A 58 -4.57 15.59 -1.68
C GLY A 58 -4.07 15.07 -0.34
N ASP A 59 -3.49 13.88 -0.38
CA ASP A 59 -2.63 13.33 0.68
C ASP A 59 -1.19 13.13 0.18
N TYR A 60 -0.25 12.97 1.12
CA TYR A 60 1.19 12.85 0.84
C TYR A 60 1.65 11.45 0.45
N ASP A 61 0.78 10.45 0.49
CA ASP A 61 1.12 9.09 0.09
C ASP A 61 0.83 8.83 -1.40
N VAL A 62 1.08 7.61 -1.87
CA VAL A 62 1.00 7.30 -3.30
C VAL A 62 -0.43 7.41 -3.83
N ASP A 63 -1.43 7.05 -3.03
CA ASP A 63 -2.83 7.10 -3.46
C ASP A 63 -3.30 8.56 -3.55
N GLY A 64 -3.02 9.37 -2.52
CA GLY A 64 -3.28 10.80 -2.53
C GLY A 64 -2.56 11.56 -3.66
N ILE A 65 -1.27 11.29 -3.87
CA ILE A 65 -0.50 11.89 -4.98
C ILE A 65 -1.11 11.52 -6.33
N ILE A 66 -1.43 10.24 -6.55
CA ILE A 66 -2.02 9.79 -7.81
C ILE A 66 -3.40 10.39 -8.02
N SER A 67 -4.21 10.51 -6.96
CA SER A 67 -5.51 11.14 -7.02
C SER A 67 -5.40 12.61 -7.47
N CYS A 68 -4.41 13.35 -6.95
CA CYS A 68 -4.08 14.69 -7.42
C CYS A 68 -3.72 14.72 -8.91
N VAL A 69 -2.85 13.81 -9.39
CA VAL A 69 -2.46 13.73 -10.80
C VAL A 69 -3.67 13.45 -11.70
N ILE A 70 -4.54 12.54 -11.29
CA ILE A 70 -5.75 12.17 -12.03
C ILE A 70 -6.68 13.39 -12.20
N MET A 71 -6.94 14.14 -11.12
CA MET A 71 -7.77 15.35 -11.17
C MET A 71 -7.10 16.48 -11.95
N ALA A 72 -5.81 16.71 -11.72
CA ALA A 72 -5.00 17.71 -12.40
C ALA A 72 -5.03 17.52 -13.92
N GLU A 73 -4.75 16.30 -14.41
CA GLU A 73 -4.76 16.02 -15.83
C GLU A 73 -6.14 16.18 -16.47
N PHE A 74 -7.21 15.91 -15.73
CA PHE A 74 -8.56 16.15 -16.24
C PHE A 74 -8.81 17.64 -16.43
N PHE A 75 -8.48 18.48 -15.43
CA PHE A 75 -8.66 19.93 -15.53
C PHE A 75 -7.77 20.55 -16.62
N ASP A 76 -6.51 20.11 -16.74
CA ASP A 76 -5.61 20.49 -17.84
C ASP A 76 -6.22 20.18 -19.22
N ASP A 77 -6.78 18.97 -19.38
CA ASP A 77 -7.32 18.52 -20.66
C ASP A 77 -8.59 19.29 -21.07
N ILE A 78 -9.35 19.82 -20.10
CA ILE A 78 -10.51 20.69 -20.37
C ILE A 78 -10.16 22.18 -20.37
N GLY A 79 -8.90 22.54 -20.08
CA GLY A 79 -8.41 23.91 -20.08
C GLY A 79 -8.95 24.77 -18.93
N PHE A 80 -9.10 24.20 -17.73
CA PHE A 80 -9.56 24.90 -16.55
C PHE A 80 -8.43 25.07 -15.53
N ASP A 81 -8.32 26.27 -14.94
CA ASP A 81 -7.29 26.58 -13.95
C ASP A 81 -7.66 26.03 -12.56
N TYR A 82 -6.67 25.51 -11.84
CA TYR A 82 -6.85 24.93 -10.52
C TYR A 82 -5.61 25.13 -9.65
N ILE A 83 -5.80 24.97 -8.34
CA ILE A 83 -4.71 24.96 -7.36
C ILE A 83 -4.55 23.54 -6.84
N ILE A 84 -3.31 23.04 -6.75
CA ILE A 84 -3.00 21.77 -6.07
C ILE A 84 -2.36 22.10 -4.74
N ARG A 85 -2.85 21.47 -3.67
CA ARG A 85 -2.23 21.50 -2.36
C ARG A 85 -2.10 20.09 -1.82
N ILE A 86 -0.87 19.61 -1.72
CA ILE A 86 -0.56 18.34 -1.07
C ILE A 86 -0.01 18.68 0.32
N PRO A 87 -0.55 18.11 1.42
CA PRO A 87 -0.06 18.37 2.76
C PRO A 87 1.37 17.86 2.94
N ASN A 88 2.18 18.57 3.73
CA ASN A 88 3.47 18.07 4.16
C ASN A 88 3.32 17.25 5.45
N ARG A 89 3.75 15.98 5.44
CA ARG A 89 3.64 15.06 6.58
C ARG A 89 4.16 15.63 7.90
N PHE A 90 5.24 16.41 7.85
CA PHE A 90 5.94 16.90 9.04
C PHE A 90 5.38 18.24 9.54
N LYS A 91 4.89 19.08 8.63
CA LYS A 91 4.39 20.43 8.94
C LYS A 91 2.88 20.49 9.12
N ASP A 92 2.15 19.96 8.14
CA ASP A 92 0.70 20.07 8.06
C ASP A 92 0.00 18.87 8.72
N GLY A 93 0.68 17.71 8.75
CA GLY A 93 0.05 16.45 9.12
C GLY A 93 -0.81 15.91 7.99
N TYR A 94 -1.82 15.11 8.33
CA TYR A 94 -2.64 14.37 7.37
C TYR A 94 -3.87 15.16 6.88
N GLY A 95 -4.06 15.18 5.56
CA GLY A 95 -5.27 15.67 4.90
C GLY A 95 -5.61 17.15 5.09
N LEU A 96 -6.85 17.51 4.77
CA LEU A 96 -7.38 18.87 4.93
C LEU A 96 -7.46 19.31 6.41
N ASN A 97 -6.85 20.44 6.73
CA ASN A 97 -6.85 21.05 8.07
C ASN A 97 -7.11 22.57 7.99
N ALA A 98 -7.17 23.22 9.16
CA ALA A 98 -7.49 24.64 9.26
C ALA A 98 -6.41 25.53 8.65
N GLU A 99 -5.14 25.15 8.79
CA GLU A 99 -3.98 25.85 8.24
C GLU A 99 -4.08 25.93 6.71
N ILE A 100 -4.30 24.79 6.05
CA ILE A 100 -4.46 24.69 4.60
C ILE A 100 -5.66 25.53 4.12
N ILE A 101 -6.81 25.47 4.81
CA ILE A 101 -7.99 26.28 4.46
C ILE A 101 -7.71 27.78 4.61
N ASN A 102 -6.82 28.17 5.54
CA ASN A 102 -6.45 29.56 5.74
C ASN A 102 -5.46 30.08 4.69
N GLU A 103 -4.68 29.20 4.07
CA GLU A 103 -3.78 29.54 2.96
C GLU A 103 -4.51 29.73 1.62
N LEU A 104 -5.69 29.13 1.45
CA LEU A 104 -6.42 29.09 0.19
C LEU A 104 -7.48 30.20 0.09
N ASP A 105 -7.41 30.99 -0.98
CA ASP A 105 -8.46 31.93 -1.41
C ASP A 105 -9.22 31.33 -2.60
N VAL A 106 -10.19 30.46 -2.31
CA VAL A 106 -10.92 29.67 -3.31
C VAL A 106 -12.42 29.62 -3.02
N ASN A 107 -13.21 29.28 -4.04
CA ASN A 107 -14.66 29.10 -3.92
C ASN A 107 -15.04 27.64 -3.63
N LEU A 108 -14.22 26.70 -4.09
CA LEU A 108 -14.47 25.27 -4.00
C LEU A 108 -13.18 24.53 -3.65
N ILE A 109 -13.26 23.65 -2.65
CA ILE A 109 -12.21 22.68 -2.31
C ILE A 109 -12.73 21.29 -2.67
N ILE A 110 -11.90 20.52 -3.37
CA ILE A 110 -12.11 19.10 -3.65
C ILE A 110 -11.00 18.33 -2.94
N THR A 111 -11.32 17.60 -1.88
CA THR A 111 -10.33 16.71 -1.26
C THR A 111 -10.25 15.42 -2.05
N VAL A 112 -9.04 14.88 -2.19
CA VAL A 112 -8.79 13.59 -2.80
C VAL A 112 -7.99 12.71 -1.85
N ASP A 113 -8.51 11.51 -1.60
CA ASP A 113 -7.97 10.54 -0.65
C ASP A 113 -7.91 11.03 0.80
N ASN A 114 -8.71 12.03 1.15
CA ASN A 114 -8.79 12.53 2.52
C ASN A 114 -10.11 13.29 2.76
N GLY A 115 -10.34 13.67 4.01
CA GLY A 115 -11.40 14.60 4.39
C GLY A 115 -12.58 13.97 5.13
N ILE A 116 -12.79 12.65 5.09
CA ILE A 116 -13.97 12.01 5.73
C ILE A 116 -14.01 12.19 7.26
N ALA A 117 -12.86 12.40 7.88
CA ALA A 117 -12.73 12.66 9.32
C ALA A 117 -12.53 14.16 9.66
N ALA A 118 -12.53 15.05 8.66
CA ALA A 118 -12.12 16.44 8.81
C ALA A 118 -13.29 17.36 9.22
N LEU A 119 -13.90 17.09 10.38
CA LEU A 119 -15.10 17.79 10.87
C LEU A 119 -14.88 19.30 11.06
N GLU A 120 -13.80 19.68 11.73
CA GLU A 120 -13.49 21.09 12.01
C GLU A 120 -13.11 21.85 10.73
N ALA A 121 -12.39 21.19 9.82
CA ALA A 121 -12.06 21.73 8.50
C ALA A 121 -13.33 22.00 7.68
N ALA A 122 -14.28 21.06 7.63
CA ALA A 122 -15.56 21.27 6.93
C ALA A 122 -16.37 22.42 7.52
N LYS A 123 -16.41 22.55 8.85
CA LYS A 123 -17.04 23.67 9.53
C LYS A 123 -16.38 25.00 9.14
N LEU A 124 -15.06 25.06 9.11
CA LEU A 124 -14.32 26.27 8.70
C LEU A 124 -14.58 26.63 7.23
N CYS A 125 -14.64 25.64 6.32
CA CYS A 125 -15.04 25.89 4.93
C CYS A 125 -16.40 26.56 4.87
N LYS A 126 -17.39 26.08 5.63
CA LYS A 126 -18.73 26.66 5.69
C LYS A 126 -18.73 28.09 6.25
N GLU A 127 -17.98 28.35 7.31
CA GLU A 127 -17.81 29.70 7.88
C GLU A 127 -17.20 30.68 6.87
N LYS A 128 -16.34 30.19 5.98
CA LYS A 128 -15.72 30.97 4.91
C LYS A 128 -16.52 31.00 3.60
N ASN A 129 -17.69 30.35 3.53
CA ASN A 129 -18.47 30.17 2.30
C ASN A 129 -17.67 29.48 1.17
N ILE A 130 -16.84 28.51 1.53
CA ILE A 130 -16.13 27.63 0.59
C ILE A 130 -16.93 26.34 0.50
N ASP A 131 -17.36 25.98 -0.71
CA ASP A 131 -17.96 24.67 -0.91
C ASP A 131 -16.90 23.58 -0.77
N LEU A 132 -17.23 22.50 -0.08
CA LEU A 132 -16.33 21.37 0.15
C LEU A 132 -16.91 20.10 -0.50
N ILE A 133 -16.14 19.50 -1.40
CA ILE A 133 -16.41 18.17 -1.95
C ILE A 133 -15.37 17.23 -1.39
N ILE A 134 -15.80 16.14 -0.76
CA ILE A 134 -14.92 15.13 -0.20
C ILE A 134 -14.90 13.92 -1.11
N THR A 135 -13.72 13.53 -1.61
CA THR A 135 -13.51 12.21 -2.23
C THR A 135 -12.52 11.42 -1.39
N ASP A 136 -13.00 10.33 -0.80
CA ASP A 136 -12.27 9.57 0.20
C ASP A 136 -12.75 8.11 0.21
N HIS A 137 -11.95 7.23 0.77
CA HIS A 137 -12.23 5.80 0.91
C HIS A 137 -11.98 5.27 2.34
N HIS A 138 -11.49 6.13 3.23
CA HIS A 138 -11.31 5.82 4.63
C HIS A 138 -12.64 5.55 5.33
N MET A 139 -12.59 4.89 6.49
CA MET A 139 -13.80 4.55 7.24
C MET A 139 -14.50 5.82 7.74
N PRO A 140 -15.77 6.08 7.38
CA PRO A 140 -16.49 7.22 7.92
C PRO A 140 -16.74 7.05 9.42
N GLN A 141 -16.64 8.17 10.15
CA GLN A 141 -17.00 8.24 11.57
C GLN A 141 -18.53 8.27 11.74
N ASP A 142 -19.01 8.18 12.98
CA ASP A 142 -20.44 8.28 13.28
C ASP A 142 -21.04 9.62 12.85
N THR A 143 -20.25 10.68 12.98
CA THR A 143 -20.58 12.02 12.50
C THR A 143 -19.80 12.29 11.22
N LEU A 144 -20.50 12.70 10.16
CA LEU A 144 -19.87 13.08 8.89
C LEU A 144 -19.59 14.59 8.84
N PRO A 145 -18.56 15.03 8.10
CA PRO A 145 -18.29 16.44 7.87
C PRO A 145 -19.45 17.14 7.14
N ASP A 146 -19.70 18.41 7.46
CA ASP A 146 -20.71 19.25 6.80
C ASP A 146 -20.16 19.76 5.45
N ALA A 147 -20.17 18.88 4.46
CA ALA A 147 -19.65 19.11 3.11
C ALA A 147 -20.78 19.20 2.08
N PHE A 148 -20.54 19.91 0.98
CA PHE A 148 -21.47 20.00 -0.15
C PHE A 148 -21.76 18.60 -0.73
N ALA A 149 -20.74 17.76 -0.87
CA ALA A 149 -20.87 16.39 -1.33
C ALA A 149 -19.81 15.51 -0.66
N ILE A 150 -20.17 14.27 -0.33
CA ILE A 150 -19.23 13.26 0.18
C ILE A 150 -19.32 12.03 -0.71
N ILE A 151 -18.23 11.72 -1.39
CA ILE A 151 -18.09 10.56 -2.26
C ILE A 151 -17.15 9.61 -1.53
N ASN A 152 -17.74 8.59 -0.93
CA ASN A 152 -17.01 7.55 -0.23
C ASN A 152 -17.80 6.24 -0.31
N PRO A 153 -17.22 5.13 -0.82
CA PRO A 153 -17.90 3.86 -1.01
C PRO A 153 -18.37 3.22 0.30
N LYS A 154 -17.77 3.60 1.44
CA LYS A 154 -18.06 3.05 2.77
C LYS A 154 -19.15 3.82 3.53
N GLN A 155 -19.81 4.78 2.90
CA GLN A 155 -21.00 5.41 3.48
C GLN A 155 -22.13 4.38 3.62
N LYS A 156 -22.90 4.47 4.72
CA LYS A 156 -23.96 3.51 5.06
C LYS A 156 -25.06 3.36 3.99
N ASP A 157 -25.26 4.40 3.19
CA ASP A 157 -26.28 4.51 2.14
C ASP A 157 -25.68 4.62 0.73
N CYS A 158 -24.45 4.14 0.53
CA CYS A 158 -23.82 4.05 -0.78
C CYS A 158 -24.11 2.69 -1.42
N ASP A 159 -24.60 2.70 -2.66
CA ASP A 159 -24.93 1.48 -3.43
C ASP A 159 -23.71 0.89 -4.17
N PHE A 160 -22.50 1.39 -3.90
CA PHE A 160 -21.30 0.87 -4.54
C PHE A 160 -21.09 -0.59 -4.14
N PRO A 161 -20.64 -1.47 -5.06
CA PRO A 161 -20.47 -2.89 -4.74
C PRO A 161 -19.54 -3.11 -3.55
N ASP A 162 -19.74 -4.25 -2.87
CA ASP A 162 -18.96 -4.69 -1.69
C ASP A 162 -17.53 -5.12 -2.08
N ILE A 163 -16.75 -4.13 -2.50
CA ILE A 163 -15.33 -4.20 -2.85
C ILE A 163 -14.67 -2.87 -2.47
N GLU A 164 -13.60 -2.94 -1.70
CA GLU A 164 -12.87 -1.73 -1.30
C GLU A 164 -12.15 -1.11 -2.50
N ILE A 165 -12.24 0.21 -2.64
CA ILE A 165 -11.51 0.99 -3.65
C ILE A 165 -10.68 2.07 -2.95
N CYS A 166 -9.58 2.49 -3.57
CA CYS A 166 -8.69 3.54 -3.05
C CYS A 166 -9.16 4.94 -3.48
N GLY A 167 -8.64 6.00 -2.86
CA GLY A 167 -8.93 7.40 -3.16
C GLY A 167 -8.76 7.75 -4.65
N ALA A 168 -7.73 7.22 -5.32
CA ALA A 168 -7.51 7.44 -6.75
C ALA A 168 -8.64 6.88 -7.62
N GLN A 169 -9.23 5.74 -7.21
CA GLN A 169 -10.39 5.19 -7.89
C GLN A 169 -11.63 6.05 -7.64
N VAL A 170 -11.81 6.59 -6.44
CA VAL A 170 -12.92 7.52 -6.14
C VAL A 170 -12.80 8.79 -7.00
N ALA A 171 -11.61 9.39 -7.10
CA ALA A 171 -11.35 10.54 -7.96
C ALA A 171 -11.58 10.21 -9.45
N TRP A 172 -11.15 9.02 -9.90
CA TRP A 172 -11.39 8.53 -11.25
C TRP A 172 -12.88 8.34 -11.57
N TYR A 173 -13.68 7.84 -10.62
CA TYR A 173 -15.13 7.76 -10.77
C TYR A 173 -15.81 9.14 -10.73
N LEU A 174 -15.30 10.09 -9.96
CA LEU A 174 -15.77 11.48 -10.02
C LEU A 174 -15.55 12.08 -11.42
N ILE A 175 -14.40 11.82 -12.04
CA ILE A 175 -14.16 12.21 -13.44
C ILE A 175 -15.12 11.49 -14.39
N ALA A 176 -15.44 10.22 -14.15
CA ALA A 176 -16.44 9.51 -14.95
C ALA A 176 -17.83 10.17 -14.85
N ALA A 177 -18.25 10.60 -13.65
CA ALA A 177 -19.48 11.38 -13.47
C ALA A 177 -19.41 12.74 -14.19
N LEU A 178 -18.29 13.46 -14.08
CA LEU A 178 -18.04 14.73 -14.77
C LEU A 178 -18.11 14.58 -16.28
N LYS A 179 -17.50 13.54 -16.83
CA LYS A 179 -17.55 13.19 -18.25
C LYS A 179 -19.00 13.07 -18.72
N GLU A 180 -19.87 12.43 -17.96
CA GLU A 180 -21.28 12.27 -18.31
C GLU A 180 -22.07 13.58 -18.18
N VAL A 181 -21.92 14.29 -17.05
CA VAL A 181 -22.59 15.57 -16.75
C VAL A 181 -22.23 16.68 -17.75
N CYS A 182 -20.95 16.74 -18.14
CA CYS A 182 -20.43 17.68 -19.13
C CYS A 182 -20.53 17.15 -20.58
N LYS A 183 -21.01 15.91 -20.78
CA LYS A 183 -21.12 15.24 -22.10
C LYS A 183 -19.80 15.22 -22.88
N LEU A 184 -18.70 14.98 -22.17
CA LEU A 184 -17.35 14.95 -22.73
C LEU A 184 -17.03 13.60 -23.37
N LYS A 185 -16.30 13.63 -24.49
CA LYS A 185 -15.63 12.45 -25.03
C LYS A 185 -14.25 12.33 -24.40
N TYR A 186 -14.20 11.72 -23.22
CA TYR A 186 -12.97 11.53 -22.45
C TYR A 186 -12.58 10.06 -22.34
N ASP A 187 -11.32 9.73 -22.64
CA ASP A 187 -10.79 8.37 -22.51
C ASP A 187 -10.33 8.11 -21.07
N MET A 188 -11.11 7.33 -20.33
CA MET A 188 -10.79 6.98 -18.94
C MET A 188 -9.63 5.98 -18.83
N CYS A 189 -9.28 5.28 -19.92
CA CYS A 189 -8.22 4.26 -19.91
C CYS A 189 -6.82 4.87 -19.74
N LYS A 190 -6.65 6.17 -20.01
CA LYS A 190 -5.37 6.87 -19.85
C LYS A 190 -4.82 6.81 -18.41
N PHE A 191 -5.67 6.55 -17.43
CA PHE A 191 -5.30 6.51 -16.01
C PHE A 191 -5.02 5.10 -15.48
N LEU A 192 -5.15 4.04 -16.29
CA LEU A 192 -4.98 2.65 -15.82
C LEU A 192 -3.60 2.37 -15.23
N GLU A 193 -2.57 3.07 -15.72
CA GLU A 193 -1.20 2.98 -15.19
C GLU A 193 -1.12 3.48 -13.75
N LEU A 194 -1.77 4.61 -13.48
CA LEU A 194 -1.79 5.27 -12.18
C LEU A 194 -2.69 4.49 -11.20
N LEU A 195 -3.88 4.08 -11.64
CA LEU A 195 -4.81 3.30 -10.83
C LEU A 195 -4.18 1.99 -10.33
N ALA A 196 -3.44 1.28 -11.19
CA ALA A 196 -2.80 0.04 -10.75
C ALA A 196 -1.73 0.27 -9.67
N ILE A 197 -1.05 1.41 -9.68
CA ILE A 197 -0.07 1.77 -8.65
C ILE A 197 -0.78 2.14 -7.36
N ALA A 198 -1.81 2.98 -7.42
CA ALA A 198 -2.59 3.39 -6.26
C ALA A 198 -3.22 2.18 -5.54
N ILE A 199 -3.92 1.30 -6.27
CA ILE A 199 -4.56 0.09 -5.74
C ILE A 199 -3.56 -0.80 -4.99
N VAL A 200 -2.36 -0.98 -5.56
CA VAL A 200 -1.33 -1.83 -4.94
C VAL A 200 -0.63 -1.11 -3.78
N ALA A 201 -0.37 0.19 -3.90
CA ALA A 201 0.31 0.98 -2.88
C ALA A 201 -0.53 1.11 -1.61
N ASP A 202 -1.84 1.23 -1.77
CA ASP A 202 -2.81 1.36 -0.69
C ASP A 202 -3.35 0.00 -0.19
N MET A 203 -2.76 -1.11 -0.66
CA MET A 203 -3.06 -2.47 -0.18
C MET A 203 -4.54 -2.87 -0.30
N MET A 204 -5.23 -2.39 -1.33
CA MET A 204 -6.62 -2.74 -1.62
C MET A 204 -6.79 -4.24 -1.88
N GLU A 205 -8.02 -4.74 -1.70
CA GLU A 205 -8.36 -6.14 -1.98
C GLU A 205 -8.07 -6.47 -3.46
N LEU A 206 -7.18 -7.44 -3.72
CA LEU A 206 -6.77 -7.83 -5.09
C LEU A 206 -7.70 -8.88 -5.71
N ARG A 207 -8.99 -8.57 -5.67
CA ARG A 207 -10.09 -9.31 -6.28
C ARG A 207 -11.00 -8.38 -7.06
N ASP A 208 -11.95 -8.95 -7.78
CA ASP A 208 -13.02 -8.25 -8.49
C ASP A 208 -12.47 -7.08 -9.36
N LEU A 209 -13.05 -5.89 -9.25
CA LEU A 209 -12.69 -4.74 -10.08
C LEU A 209 -11.23 -4.31 -9.91
N ASN A 210 -10.67 -4.40 -8.69
CA ASN A 210 -9.29 -4.02 -8.42
C ASN A 210 -8.32 -4.96 -9.14
N ARG A 211 -8.61 -6.27 -9.11
CA ARG A 211 -7.85 -7.27 -9.85
C ARG A 211 -7.89 -7.00 -11.35
N ALA A 212 -9.07 -6.68 -11.90
CA ALA A 212 -9.22 -6.35 -13.32
C ALA A 212 -8.40 -5.10 -13.70
N LEU A 213 -8.47 -4.05 -12.89
CA LEU A 213 -7.72 -2.79 -13.08
C LEU A 213 -6.21 -3.00 -12.98
N VAL A 214 -5.71 -3.70 -11.95
CA VAL A 214 -4.27 -3.93 -11.76
C VAL A 214 -3.68 -4.79 -12.88
N ARG A 215 -4.38 -5.87 -13.29
CA ARG A 215 -3.93 -6.72 -14.41
C ARG A 215 -3.88 -5.94 -15.73
N ARG A 216 -4.78 -4.99 -15.95
CA ARG A 216 -4.73 -4.13 -17.14
C ARG A 216 -3.72 -3.01 -16.99
N GLY A 217 -3.54 -2.46 -15.80
CA GLY A 217 -2.61 -1.37 -15.57
C GLY A 217 -1.16 -1.78 -15.74
N ILE A 218 -0.75 -3.01 -15.38
CA ILE A 218 0.61 -3.47 -15.66
C ILE A 218 0.92 -3.54 -17.16
N ASP A 219 -0.06 -3.95 -17.98
CA ASP A 219 0.07 -3.91 -19.44
C ASP A 219 0.24 -2.48 -19.95
N HIS A 220 -0.46 -1.52 -19.33
CA HIS A 220 -0.36 -0.10 -19.69
C HIS A 220 0.98 0.49 -19.22
N ILE A 221 1.43 0.24 -17.99
CA ILE A 221 2.75 0.66 -17.49
C ILE A 221 3.85 0.19 -18.46
N ASN A 222 3.78 -1.06 -18.90
CA ASN A 222 4.75 -1.64 -19.82
C ASN A 222 4.71 -1.03 -21.24
N LYS A 223 3.57 -0.47 -21.67
CA LYS A 223 3.41 0.22 -22.97
C LYS A 223 3.40 1.75 -22.87
N SER A 224 3.52 2.29 -21.66
CA SER A 224 3.32 3.71 -21.38
C SER A 224 4.29 4.60 -22.14
N LYS A 225 3.76 5.74 -22.57
CA LYS A 225 4.54 6.86 -23.12
C LYS A 225 4.71 8.01 -22.14
N ARG A 226 4.10 7.94 -20.94
CA ARG A 226 4.25 8.95 -19.88
C ARG A 226 5.73 9.11 -19.54
N ALA A 227 6.17 10.34 -19.33
CA ALA A 227 7.55 10.67 -19.02
C ALA A 227 8.05 9.90 -17.79
N ALA A 228 7.26 9.87 -16.71
CA ALA A 228 7.55 9.14 -15.48
C ALA A 228 7.89 7.65 -15.73
N PHE A 229 7.04 6.90 -16.42
CA PHE A 229 7.28 5.47 -16.63
C PHE A 229 8.44 5.19 -17.58
N ARG A 230 8.70 6.08 -18.55
CA ARG A 230 9.93 6.00 -19.35
C ARG A 230 11.17 6.21 -18.48
N ALA A 231 11.12 7.16 -17.54
CA ALA A 231 12.23 7.46 -16.65
C ALA A 231 12.48 6.30 -15.66
N ILE A 232 11.43 5.71 -15.08
CA ILE A 232 11.54 4.53 -14.21
C ILE A 232 12.15 3.33 -14.95
N LYS A 233 11.72 3.05 -16.19
CA LYS A 233 12.30 1.98 -17.02
C LYS A 233 13.79 2.21 -17.29
N HIS A 234 14.15 3.46 -17.59
CA HIS A 234 15.54 3.86 -17.80
C HIS A 234 16.38 3.64 -16.54
N TYR A 235 15.91 4.11 -15.37
CA TYR A 235 16.60 3.97 -14.09
C TYR A 235 16.82 2.52 -13.68
N TYR A 236 15.79 1.68 -13.73
CA TYR A 236 15.92 0.26 -13.38
C TYR A 236 16.55 -0.60 -14.48
N GLN A 237 16.86 -0.03 -15.65
CA GLN A 237 17.36 -0.73 -16.84
C GLN A 237 16.45 -1.94 -17.19
N LYS A 238 15.14 -1.69 -17.17
CA LYS A 238 14.10 -2.70 -17.38
C LYS A 238 13.19 -2.31 -18.54
N ASP A 239 13.03 -3.23 -19.48
CA ASP A 239 12.06 -3.08 -20.57
C ASP A 239 10.63 -3.29 -20.08
N LYS A 240 10.44 -4.23 -19.14
CA LYS A 240 9.15 -4.61 -18.58
C LYS A 240 9.21 -4.78 -17.07
N PHE A 241 8.10 -4.46 -16.44
CA PHE A 241 7.80 -4.72 -15.05
C PHE A 241 6.79 -5.87 -14.95
N ALA A 242 7.02 -6.74 -13.96
CA ALA A 242 6.04 -7.70 -13.47
C ALA A 242 5.12 -7.04 -12.45
N LEU A 243 3.99 -7.69 -12.12
CA LEU A 243 3.01 -7.17 -11.16
C LEU A 243 3.62 -6.86 -9.80
N ASP A 244 4.44 -7.76 -9.26
CA ASP A 244 5.15 -7.57 -7.99
C ASP A 244 6.07 -6.33 -8.00
N ASN A 245 6.55 -5.89 -9.17
CA ASN A 245 7.37 -4.68 -9.25
C ASN A 245 6.60 -3.40 -8.90
N ILE A 246 5.27 -3.39 -9.00
CA ILE A 246 4.46 -2.25 -8.55
C ILE A 246 4.66 -2.05 -7.04
N GLY A 247 4.43 -3.10 -6.24
CA GLY A 247 4.48 -3.02 -4.78
C GLY A 247 5.88 -2.92 -4.18
N PHE A 248 6.92 -3.46 -4.85
CA PHE A 248 8.28 -3.51 -4.30
C PHE A 248 9.27 -2.53 -4.92
N LEU A 249 8.98 -1.97 -6.11
CA LEU A 249 9.87 -1.01 -6.78
C LEU A 249 9.17 0.33 -6.99
N ILE A 250 8.05 0.36 -7.70
CA ILE A 250 7.44 1.60 -8.20
C ILE A 250 6.77 2.38 -7.06
N ALA A 251 5.85 1.76 -6.30
CA ALA A 251 5.14 2.43 -5.23
C ALA A 251 6.09 2.91 -4.10
N PRO A 252 7.05 2.11 -3.59
CA PRO A 252 8.00 2.59 -2.59
C PRO A 252 8.88 3.73 -3.07
N LEU A 253 9.25 3.74 -4.37
CA LEU A 253 10.02 4.82 -4.97
C LEU A 253 9.20 6.12 -4.95
N ILE A 254 7.96 6.10 -5.41
CA ILE A 254 7.09 7.30 -5.43
C ILE A 254 6.79 7.78 -3.99
N ASN A 255 6.58 6.86 -3.06
CA ASN A 255 6.27 7.19 -1.66
C ASN A 255 7.47 7.74 -0.88
N SER A 256 8.71 7.65 -1.42
CA SER A 256 9.89 8.11 -0.69
C SER A 256 9.85 9.61 -0.42
N ALA A 257 9.33 10.39 -1.37
CA ALA A 257 9.18 11.84 -1.26
C ALA A 257 8.37 12.24 -0.02
N GLY A 258 7.10 11.81 0.07
CA GLY A 258 6.24 12.12 1.21
C GLY A 258 6.67 11.49 2.54
N ARG A 259 7.67 10.60 2.53
CA ARG A 259 8.29 10.03 3.74
C ARG A 259 9.56 10.74 4.16
N MET A 260 10.22 11.47 3.27
CA MET A 260 11.51 12.11 3.56
C MET A 260 11.42 13.62 3.56
N ASP A 261 10.51 14.19 2.76
CA ASP A 261 10.36 15.63 2.59
C ASP A 261 8.95 15.94 2.04
N ASP A 262 8.85 16.88 1.10
CA ASP A 262 7.63 17.27 0.41
C ASP A 262 7.24 16.27 -0.69
N ALA A 263 6.01 15.75 -0.60
CA ALA A 263 5.40 14.86 -1.58
C ALA A 263 5.13 15.52 -2.94
N SER A 264 5.14 16.86 -3.03
CA SER A 264 4.91 17.60 -4.27
C SER A 264 5.85 17.19 -5.40
N ILE A 265 7.09 16.81 -5.10
CA ILE A 265 8.05 16.32 -6.09
C ILE A 265 7.58 15.06 -6.82
N SER A 266 6.88 14.15 -6.12
CA SER A 266 6.33 12.93 -6.71
C SER A 266 5.10 13.22 -7.56
N TYR A 267 4.31 14.24 -7.19
CA TYR A 267 3.24 14.77 -8.04
C TYR A 267 3.82 15.36 -9.34
N GLU A 268 4.82 16.23 -9.25
CA GLU A 268 5.45 16.85 -10.42
C GLU A 268 6.10 15.80 -11.34
N PHE A 269 6.74 14.79 -10.75
CA PHE A 269 7.30 13.65 -11.48
C PHE A 269 6.26 12.88 -12.28
N LEU A 270 5.12 12.58 -11.67
CA LEU A 270 4.06 11.84 -12.34
C LEU A 270 3.34 12.70 -13.37
N HIS A 271 3.10 13.99 -13.09
CA HIS A 271 2.35 14.90 -13.95
C HIS A 271 3.14 15.36 -15.19
N THR A 272 4.45 15.62 -15.05
CA THR A 272 5.22 16.23 -16.14
C THR A 272 5.14 15.46 -17.47
N LYS A 273 4.99 16.22 -18.56
CA LYS A 273 5.00 15.70 -19.94
C LYS A 273 6.41 15.68 -20.53
N ASP A 274 7.38 16.33 -19.87
CA ASP A 274 8.78 16.42 -20.31
C ASP A 274 9.62 15.30 -19.70
N PHE A 275 10.25 14.51 -20.57
CA PHE A 275 11.11 13.39 -20.18
C PHE A 275 12.37 13.83 -19.41
N ASN A 276 12.97 14.97 -19.76
CA ASN A 276 14.16 15.45 -19.07
C ASN A 276 13.83 15.93 -17.66
N LYS A 277 12.73 16.69 -17.51
CA LYS A 277 12.22 17.06 -16.17
C LYS A 277 11.88 15.83 -15.34
N ALA A 278 11.27 14.81 -15.96
CA ALA A 278 10.99 13.56 -15.24
C ALA A 278 12.26 12.88 -14.74
N LEU A 279 13.38 12.94 -15.48
CA LEU A 279 14.67 12.43 -15.00
C LEU A 279 15.21 13.25 -13.81
N GLU A 280 15.10 14.59 -13.86
CA GLU A 280 15.51 15.48 -12.76
C GLU A 280 14.71 15.21 -11.48
N TYR A 281 13.39 15.09 -11.59
CA TYR A 281 12.54 14.74 -10.45
C TYR A 281 12.82 13.33 -9.94
N LEU A 282 13.04 12.38 -10.85
CA LEU A 282 13.38 10.99 -10.49
C LEU A 282 14.69 10.91 -9.71
N GLU A 283 15.71 11.70 -10.07
CA GLU A 283 16.98 11.75 -9.33
C GLU A 283 16.76 12.14 -7.86
N GLN A 284 15.92 13.14 -7.62
CA GLN A 284 15.55 13.56 -6.25
C GLN A 284 14.78 12.45 -5.52
N ILE A 285 13.79 11.85 -6.17
CA ILE A 285 12.99 10.75 -5.59
C ILE A 285 13.86 9.53 -5.27
N VAL A 286 14.84 9.21 -6.11
CA VAL A 286 15.83 8.15 -5.87
C VAL A 286 16.68 8.49 -4.66
N SER A 287 17.17 9.72 -4.55
CA SER A 287 17.92 10.18 -3.38
C SER A 287 17.10 10.00 -2.09
N PHE A 288 15.85 10.46 -2.07
CA PHE A 288 14.93 10.24 -0.95
C PHE A 288 14.71 8.75 -0.65
N ASN A 289 14.60 7.92 -1.69
CA ASN A 289 14.38 6.48 -1.51
C ASN A 289 15.60 5.78 -0.89
N GLU A 290 16.82 6.20 -1.23
CA GLU A 290 18.02 5.67 -0.59
C GLU A 290 18.17 6.19 0.85
N SER A 291 18.00 7.50 1.09
CA SER A 291 17.99 8.05 2.46
C SER A 291 16.95 7.37 3.35
N ARG A 292 15.74 7.13 2.84
CA ARG A 292 14.70 6.40 3.57
C ARG A 292 15.15 5.00 3.96
N LYS A 293 15.83 4.26 3.07
CA LYS A 293 16.33 2.90 3.38
C LYS A 293 17.43 2.93 4.43
N ASP A 294 18.31 3.93 4.37
CA ASP A 294 19.39 4.10 5.35
C ASP A 294 18.81 4.41 6.73
N GLU A 295 17.87 5.36 6.82
CA GLU A 295 17.15 5.68 8.06
C GLU A 295 16.35 4.49 8.60
N GLU A 296 15.63 3.76 7.73
CA GLU A 296 14.92 2.54 8.14
C GLU A 296 15.88 1.49 8.72
N LYS A 297 17.03 1.29 8.07
CA LYS A 297 18.03 0.33 8.52
C LYS A 297 18.60 0.71 9.87
N GLN A 298 19.03 1.96 10.04
CA GLN A 298 19.61 2.46 11.29
C GLN A 298 18.59 2.36 12.44
N LEU A 299 17.38 2.84 12.22
CA LEU A 299 16.32 2.81 13.23
C LEU A 299 15.93 1.37 13.60
N PHE A 300 15.86 0.45 12.62
CA PHE A 300 15.62 -0.96 12.90
C PHE A 300 16.73 -1.56 13.77
N GLU A 301 18.01 -1.32 13.44
CA GLU A 301 19.15 -1.78 14.22
C GLU A 301 19.14 -1.20 15.65
N ASP A 302 18.84 0.09 15.82
CA ASP A 302 18.73 0.74 17.13
C ASP A 302 17.55 0.18 17.94
N SER A 303 16.45 -0.17 17.28
CA SER A 303 15.27 -0.77 17.92
C SER A 303 15.59 -2.13 18.53
N LEU A 304 16.42 -2.96 17.87
CA LEU A 304 16.78 -4.30 18.36
C LEU A 304 17.44 -4.25 19.74
N ASN A 305 18.17 -3.18 20.07
CA ASN A 305 18.85 -3.02 21.35
C ASN A 305 17.91 -2.78 22.54
N GLN A 306 16.64 -2.46 22.29
CA GLN A 306 15.64 -2.15 23.31
C GLN A 306 14.61 -3.27 23.51
N ILE A 307 14.68 -4.33 22.70
CA ILE A 307 13.66 -5.39 22.65
C ILE A 307 14.01 -6.49 23.65
N ASP A 308 13.03 -6.84 24.47
CA ASP A 308 13.01 -8.10 25.22
C ASP A 308 12.10 -9.09 24.48
N GLU A 309 12.67 -10.18 23.98
CA GLU A 309 11.92 -11.21 23.26
C GLU A 309 10.86 -11.92 24.11
N ASN A 310 10.88 -11.77 25.44
CA ASN A 310 9.84 -12.31 26.31
C ASN A 310 8.58 -11.45 26.37
N ASP A 311 8.63 -10.19 25.91
CA ASP A 311 7.47 -9.30 25.90
C ASP A 311 6.42 -9.76 24.88
N SER A 312 5.14 -9.62 25.20
CA SER A 312 4.02 -9.92 24.28
C SER A 312 3.83 -8.86 23.18
N CYS A 313 4.53 -7.72 23.24
CA CYS A 313 4.54 -6.70 22.21
C CYS A 313 5.86 -5.92 22.23
N ILE A 314 6.21 -5.32 21.10
CA ILE A 314 7.41 -4.50 20.96
C ILE A 314 7.05 -3.04 21.21
N VAL A 315 7.72 -2.40 22.16
CA VAL A 315 7.56 -0.96 22.42
C VAL A 315 8.94 -0.34 22.52
N VAL A 316 9.32 0.41 21.49
CA VAL A 316 10.65 1.03 21.35
C VAL A 316 10.53 2.52 21.09
N SER A 317 11.52 3.29 21.55
CA SER A 317 11.57 4.74 21.36
C SER A 317 13.00 5.22 21.15
N GLY A 318 13.19 6.25 20.34
CA GLY A 318 14.49 6.91 20.20
C GLY A 318 14.36 8.41 20.02
N LEU A 319 15.43 9.11 20.39
CA LEU A 319 15.52 10.56 20.24
C LEU A 319 15.67 10.92 18.76
N ASN A 320 14.82 11.83 18.28
CA ASN A 320 14.86 12.37 16.92
C ASN A 320 14.85 11.30 15.81
N TRP A 321 14.24 10.14 16.06
CA TRP A 321 14.04 9.15 15.00
C TRP A 321 13.14 9.72 13.90
N HIS A 322 13.47 9.45 12.64
CA HIS A 322 12.78 10.08 11.53
C HIS A 322 11.31 9.61 11.42
N GLU A 323 10.35 10.53 11.58
CA GLU A 323 8.92 10.22 11.68
C GLU A 323 8.39 9.44 10.46
N GLY A 324 8.92 9.73 9.26
CA GLY A 324 8.49 9.11 8.00
C GLY A 324 8.82 7.62 7.85
N VAL A 325 9.71 7.05 8.68
CA VAL A 325 10.08 5.63 8.64
C VAL A 325 9.55 4.81 9.82
N LEU A 326 9.00 5.45 10.87
CA LEU A 326 8.47 4.76 12.07
C LEU A 326 7.50 3.62 11.71
N GLY A 327 6.57 3.89 10.79
CA GLY A 327 5.59 2.89 10.37
C GLY A 327 6.19 1.73 9.58
N ILE A 328 7.27 1.94 8.83
CA ILE A 328 7.96 0.87 8.09
C ILE A 328 8.69 -0.03 9.09
N VAL A 329 9.43 0.58 10.01
CA VAL A 329 10.13 -0.18 11.06
C VAL A 329 9.14 -0.93 11.94
N ALA A 330 8.03 -0.29 12.36
CA ALA A 330 6.99 -0.97 13.13
C ALA A 330 6.45 -2.20 12.39
N SER A 331 6.20 -2.10 11.08
CA SER A 331 5.73 -3.24 10.27
C SER A 331 6.78 -4.35 10.20
N ARG A 332 8.05 -3.97 10.06
CA ARG A 332 9.17 -4.91 9.98
C ARG A 332 9.41 -5.63 11.30
N LEU A 333 9.39 -4.90 12.42
CA LEU A 333 9.48 -5.47 13.78
C LEU A 333 8.30 -6.39 14.06
N ALA A 334 7.09 -5.96 13.72
CA ALA A 334 5.90 -6.76 13.97
C ALA A 334 5.94 -8.11 13.25
N LYS A 335 6.39 -8.09 11.99
CA LYS A 335 6.58 -9.30 11.19
C LYS A 335 7.75 -10.15 11.66
N HIS A 336 8.88 -9.54 12.04
CA HIS A 336 10.09 -10.27 12.44
C HIS A 336 9.88 -11.07 13.73
N PHE A 337 9.23 -10.47 14.73
CA PHE A 337 8.99 -11.10 16.03
C PHE A 337 7.59 -11.71 16.17
N ASN A 338 6.76 -11.60 15.14
CA ASN A 338 5.37 -12.01 15.13
C ASN A 338 4.57 -11.43 16.33
N LYS A 339 4.73 -10.13 16.60
CA LYS A 339 4.14 -9.40 17.74
C LYS A 339 3.67 -8.00 17.33
N PRO A 340 2.62 -7.41 17.96
CA PRO A 340 2.32 -6.00 17.77
C PRO A 340 3.54 -5.13 18.08
N ALA A 341 3.82 -4.14 17.24
CA ALA A 341 4.96 -3.26 17.40
C ALA A 341 4.53 -1.80 17.45
N PHE A 342 5.11 -1.06 18.40
CA PHE A 342 4.90 0.35 18.66
C PHE A 342 6.28 1.03 18.64
N VAL A 343 6.49 1.92 17.67
CA VAL A 343 7.78 2.60 17.47
C VAL A 343 7.56 4.10 17.60
N PHE A 344 8.29 4.73 18.52
CA PHE A 344 8.14 6.15 18.83
C PHE A 344 9.40 6.94 18.50
N SER A 345 9.21 8.13 17.92
CA SER A 345 10.21 9.19 17.92
C SER A 345 9.89 10.16 19.04
N GLN A 346 10.90 10.46 19.86
CA GLN A 346 10.83 11.45 20.92
C GLN A 346 11.47 12.75 20.45
N ASN A 347 10.67 13.82 20.42
CA ASN A 347 11.07 15.19 20.12
C ASN A 347 10.69 16.07 21.32
N GLU A 348 11.69 16.59 22.03
CA GLU A 348 11.49 17.42 23.24
C GLU A 348 10.55 16.75 24.27
N GLU A 349 9.37 17.33 24.50
CA GLU A 349 8.37 16.90 25.48
C GLU A 349 7.31 15.96 24.88
N HIS A 350 7.37 15.65 23.59
CA HIS A 350 6.34 14.86 22.91
C HIS A 350 6.93 13.64 22.18
N LEU A 351 6.15 12.56 22.18
CA LEU A 351 6.41 11.38 21.36
C LEU A 351 5.34 11.27 20.29
N LYS A 352 5.79 11.07 19.05
CA LYS A 352 4.95 10.60 17.95
C LYS A 352 5.35 9.16 17.63
N GLY A 353 4.35 8.30 17.51
CA GLY A 353 4.56 6.89 17.27
C GLY A 353 3.72 6.33 16.15
N SER A 354 4.20 5.22 15.62
CA SER A 354 3.46 4.37 14.71
C SER A 354 3.33 2.97 15.30
N ALA A 355 2.12 2.44 15.25
CA ALA A 355 1.80 1.09 15.67
C ALA A 355 1.45 0.21 14.47
N ARG A 356 1.82 -1.07 14.54
CA ARG A 356 1.50 -2.09 13.54
C ARG A 356 1.06 -3.37 14.22
N SER A 357 -0.01 -3.93 13.68
CA SER A 357 -0.57 -5.20 14.14
C SER A 357 0.14 -6.41 13.55
N VAL A 358 -0.21 -7.58 14.07
CA VAL A 358 0.15 -8.88 13.54
C VAL A 358 -1.04 -9.84 13.70
N GLY A 359 -1.16 -10.82 12.81
CA GLY A 359 -2.22 -11.83 12.86
C GLY A 359 -3.61 -11.20 12.86
N LYS A 360 -4.44 -11.55 13.85
CA LYS A 360 -5.85 -11.12 13.95
C LYS A 360 -6.06 -9.92 14.89
N ILE A 361 -4.99 -9.35 15.40
CA ILE A 361 -5.05 -8.32 16.44
C ILE A 361 -5.59 -7.02 15.86
N ASP A 362 -6.53 -6.39 16.56
CA ASP A 362 -7.00 -5.03 16.26
C ASP A 362 -6.14 -4.03 17.05
N ILE A 363 -5.13 -3.46 16.39
CA ILE A 363 -4.17 -2.56 17.04
C ILE A 363 -4.84 -1.28 17.55
N LEU A 364 -5.84 -0.76 16.82
CA LEU A 364 -6.56 0.43 17.21
C LEU A 364 -7.41 0.18 18.46
N ALA A 365 -8.06 -0.99 18.54
CA ALA A 365 -8.81 -1.39 19.72
C ALA A 365 -7.90 -1.60 20.95
N LEU A 366 -6.64 -2.02 20.78
CA LEU A 366 -5.68 -2.08 21.87
C LEU A 366 -5.26 -0.69 22.34
N ILE A 367 -4.96 0.20 21.39
CA ILE A 367 -4.53 1.58 21.68
C ILE A 367 -5.65 2.36 22.38
N SER A 368 -6.90 2.17 21.99
CA SER A 368 -8.04 2.89 22.59
C SER A 368 -8.18 2.61 24.09
N LYS A 369 -7.75 1.44 24.58
CA LYS A 369 -7.70 1.15 26.03
C LYS A 369 -6.70 2.02 26.78
N THR A 370 -5.76 2.66 26.08
CA THR A 370 -4.78 3.61 26.63
C THR A 370 -5.17 5.08 26.44
N ASN A 371 -6.37 5.39 25.93
CA ASN A 371 -6.82 6.75 25.58
C ASN A 371 -6.54 7.82 26.64
N SER A 372 -6.68 7.51 27.94
CA SER A 372 -6.41 8.46 29.03
C SER A 372 -4.97 8.99 29.11
N ILE A 373 -4.03 8.34 28.41
CA ILE A 373 -2.58 8.64 28.41
C ILE A 373 -2.18 9.40 27.15
N LEU A 374 -2.99 9.29 26.09
CA LEU A 374 -2.67 9.75 24.74
C LEU A 374 -3.15 11.18 24.54
N SER A 375 -2.35 11.97 23.85
CA SER A 375 -2.75 13.30 23.38
C SER A 375 -3.59 13.19 22.10
N ASN A 376 -3.25 12.25 21.22
CA ASN A 376 -4.00 11.94 20.01
C ASN A 376 -3.71 10.50 19.53
N TYR A 377 -4.66 9.87 18.84
CA TYR A 377 -4.43 8.61 18.12
C TYR A 377 -5.50 8.39 17.04
N GLY A 378 -5.16 7.62 16.02
CA GLY A 378 -6.08 7.27 14.94
C GLY A 378 -5.50 6.20 14.02
N GLY A 379 -6.34 5.57 13.20
CA GLY A 379 -5.92 4.53 12.28
C GLY A 379 -7.00 3.49 12.03
N HIS A 380 -6.58 2.26 11.76
CA HIS A 380 -7.44 1.10 11.51
C HIS A 380 -6.86 -0.16 12.19
N LYS A 381 -7.53 -1.31 12.02
CA LYS A 381 -7.18 -2.56 12.72
C LYS A 381 -5.71 -3.00 12.58
N GLY A 382 -5.07 -2.68 11.47
CA GLY A 382 -3.71 -3.11 11.13
C GLY A 382 -2.61 -2.08 11.46
N ALA A 383 -2.97 -0.81 11.59
CA ALA A 383 -2.02 0.28 11.74
C ALA A 383 -2.64 1.49 12.45
N ALA A 384 -1.86 2.18 13.28
CA ALA A 384 -2.31 3.41 13.94
C ALA A 384 -1.16 4.40 14.17
N GLY A 385 -1.48 5.68 14.14
CA GLY A 385 -0.63 6.77 14.63
C GLY A 385 -0.97 7.09 16.08
N ILE A 386 0.04 7.41 16.88
CA ILE A 386 -0.10 7.67 18.32
C ILE A 386 0.69 8.95 18.67
N SER A 387 0.18 9.78 19.56
CA SER A 387 0.91 10.89 20.15
C SER A 387 0.67 10.98 21.65
N LEU A 388 1.72 11.23 22.43
CA LEU A 388 1.67 11.38 23.88
C LEU A 388 2.82 12.27 24.39
N ASN A 389 2.72 12.75 25.63
CA ASN A 389 3.82 13.46 26.30
C ASN A 389 4.90 12.49 26.78
N SER A 390 6.16 12.93 26.81
CA SER A 390 7.32 12.14 27.23
C SER A 390 7.18 11.56 28.64
N GLU A 391 6.58 12.31 29.57
CA GLU A 391 6.30 11.84 30.93
C GLU A 391 5.36 10.63 31.00
N ASN A 392 4.51 10.45 30.00
CA ASN A 392 3.49 9.42 29.94
C ASN A 392 3.98 8.13 29.26
N PHE A 393 5.19 8.12 28.68
CA PHE A 393 5.68 7.00 27.88
C PHE A 393 5.81 5.70 28.66
N GLU A 394 6.39 5.73 29.85
CA GLU A 394 6.52 4.54 30.69
C GLU A 394 5.16 4.00 31.15
N GLN A 395 4.19 4.90 31.40
CA GLN A 395 2.83 4.49 31.73
C GLN A 395 2.15 3.81 30.53
N PHE A 396 2.31 4.36 29.32
CA PHE A 396 1.82 3.76 28.09
C PHE A 396 2.44 2.38 27.86
N LYS A 397 3.78 2.28 27.92
CA LYS A 397 4.54 1.04 27.71
C LYS A 397 4.08 -0.08 28.63
N ASN A 398 3.92 0.21 29.92
CA ASN A 398 3.45 -0.77 30.89
C ASN A 398 1.99 -1.20 30.64
N LYS A 399 1.11 -0.25 30.33
CA LYS A 399 -0.30 -0.53 30.08
C LYS A 399 -0.49 -1.37 28.80
N ILE A 400 0.17 -1.00 27.70
CA ILE A 400 0.02 -1.69 26.43
C ILE A 400 0.62 -3.11 26.48
N LYS A 401 1.75 -3.30 27.17
CA LYS A 401 2.33 -4.62 27.43
C LYS A 401 1.37 -5.52 28.19
N LYS A 402 0.72 -4.99 29.23
CA LYS A 402 -0.29 -5.72 30.02
C LYS A 402 -1.53 -6.07 29.21
N GLU A 403 -1.97 -5.22 28.28
CA GLU A 403 -3.08 -5.54 27.38
C GLU A 403 -2.68 -6.62 26.38
N CYS A 404 -1.48 -6.55 25.81
CA CYS A 404 -0.98 -7.54 24.86
C CYS A 404 -0.74 -8.91 25.51
N SER A 405 -0.32 -8.96 26.78
CA SER A 405 -0.10 -10.23 27.49
C SER A 405 -1.38 -11.01 27.82
N GLN A 406 -2.56 -10.39 27.64
CA GLN A 406 -3.86 -11.04 27.78
C GLN A 406 -4.35 -11.67 26.46
N ILE A 407 -3.68 -11.38 25.34
CA ILE A 407 -4.04 -11.91 24.02
C ILE A 407 -3.50 -13.34 23.92
N SER A 408 -4.29 -14.25 23.33
CA SER A 408 -3.81 -15.61 23.09
C SER A 408 -2.68 -15.61 22.06
N GLU A 409 -1.62 -16.39 22.28
CA GLU A 409 -0.54 -16.63 21.29
C GLU A 409 -1.07 -16.98 19.89
N SER A 410 -2.21 -17.67 19.82
CA SER A 410 -2.84 -18.06 18.56
C SER A 410 -3.37 -16.89 17.73
N GLU A 411 -3.61 -15.72 18.34
CA GLU A 411 -4.06 -14.51 17.64
C GLU A 411 -2.91 -13.73 17.00
N PHE A 412 -1.67 -13.96 17.46
CA PHE A 412 -0.47 -13.32 16.92
C PHE A 412 -0.03 -13.93 15.60
N LEU A 413 -0.39 -15.18 15.33
CA LEU A 413 0.06 -15.89 14.14
C LEU A 413 -0.71 -15.44 12.90
N ASP A 414 0.02 -14.88 11.94
CA ASP A 414 -0.48 -14.68 10.59
C ASP A 414 -0.46 -16.03 9.88
N THR A 415 -1.63 -16.59 9.57
CA THR A 415 -1.70 -17.91 8.95
C THR A 415 -1.38 -17.77 7.47
N ASP A 416 -0.14 -18.12 7.06
CA ASP A 416 0.17 -18.33 5.66
C ASP A 416 -0.86 -19.30 5.07
N GLU A 417 -1.34 -19.04 3.87
CA GLU A 417 -2.23 -20.00 3.21
C GLU A 417 -1.39 -21.16 2.66
N ILE A 418 -1.14 -22.15 3.52
CA ILE A 418 -0.46 -23.38 3.15
C ILE A 418 -1.46 -24.33 2.50
N LEU A 419 -1.33 -24.52 1.18
CA LEU A 419 -2.27 -25.33 0.40
C LEU A 419 -2.09 -26.83 0.60
N GLY A 420 -0.87 -27.27 0.91
CA GLY A 420 -0.56 -28.69 1.12
C GLY A 420 0.89 -29.04 0.85
N ILE A 421 1.15 -30.35 0.84
CA ILE A 421 2.45 -30.92 0.47
C ILE A 421 2.49 -31.03 -1.06
N LEU A 422 3.54 -30.50 -1.68
CA LEU A 422 3.72 -30.53 -3.12
C LEU A 422 4.88 -31.47 -3.48
N GLU A 423 4.67 -32.33 -4.48
CA GLU A 423 5.76 -33.13 -5.02
C GLU A 423 6.66 -32.29 -5.94
N PRO A 424 8.00 -32.44 -5.90
CA PRO A 424 8.91 -31.64 -6.73
C PRO A 424 8.64 -31.74 -8.24
N SER A 425 8.00 -32.81 -8.70
CA SER A 425 7.57 -32.97 -10.09
C SER A 425 6.49 -31.99 -10.53
N GLU A 426 5.72 -31.43 -9.61
CA GLU A 426 4.68 -30.44 -9.90
C GLU A 426 5.26 -29.03 -10.09
N ILE A 427 6.53 -28.79 -9.74
CA ILE A 427 7.20 -27.49 -9.90
C ILE A 427 7.79 -27.41 -11.31
N ASP A 428 6.94 -27.02 -12.26
CA ASP A 428 7.30 -26.83 -13.67
C ASP A 428 6.64 -25.57 -14.28
N PHE A 429 6.75 -25.40 -15.60
CA PHE A 429 6.18 -24.26 -16.30
C PHE A 429 4.65 -24.21 -16.26
N GLU A 430 3.97 -25.36 -16.26
CA GLU A 430 2.51 -25.40 -16.16
C GLU A 430 2.06 -24.87 -14.79
N MET A 431 2.77 -25.21 -13.72
CA MET A 431 2.50 -24.64 -12.40
C MET A 431 2.71 -23.13 -12.35
N LEU A 432 3.77 -22.61 -12.99
CA LEU A 432 3.96 -21.16 -13.11
C LEU A 432 2.79 -20.49 -13.83
N GLU A 433 2.36 -21.04 -14.97
CA GLU A 433 1.22 -20.49 -15.73
C GLU A 433 -0.07 -20.50 -14.91
N ILE A 434 -0.31 -21.56 -14.13
CA ILE A 434 -1.45 -21.63 -13.20
C ILE A 434 -1.36 -20.47 -12.20
N LEU A 435 -0.22 -20.29 -11.52
CA LEU A 435 -0.06 -19.23 -10.52
C LEU A 435 -0.17 -17.83 -11.13
N GLU A 436 0.47 -17.57 -12.27
CA GLU A 436 0.40 -16.30 -13.02
C GLU A 436 -1.05 -15.97 -13.45
N SER A 437 -1.87 -16.99 -13.77
CA SER A 437 -3.29 -16.78 -14.08
C SER A 437 -4.09 -16.24 -12.88
N PHE A 438 -3.61 -16.48 -11.65
CA PHE A 438 -4.21 -16.02 -10.40
C PHE A 438 -3.53 -14.79 -9.79
N GLU A 439 -2.55 -14.19 -10.47
CA GLU A 439 -1.97 -12.89 -10.06
C GLU A 439 -2.91 -11.70 -10.35
N PRO A 440 -2.74 -10.54 -9.67
CA PRO A 440 -1.74 -10.27 -8.64
C PRO A 440 -2.08 -10.90 -7.29
N PHE A 441 -1.05 -11.34 -6.55
CA PHE A 441 -1.20 -11.81 -5.18
C PHE A 441 -0.99 -10.66 -4.17
N GLY A 442 -1.71 -10.68 -3.05
CA GLY A 442 -1.69 -9.65 -2.01
C GLY A 442 -2.92 -9.73 -1.12
N HIS A 443 -3.44 -8.59 -0.66
CA HIS A 443 -4.59 -8.57 0.24
C HIS A 443 -5.81 -9.25 -0.39
N LYS A 444 -6.48 -10.14 0.37
CA LYS A 444 -7.57 -11.04 -0.10
C LYS A 444 -7.26 -11.99 -1.25
N ASN A 445 -6.03 -12.02 -1.75
CA ASN A 445 -5.55 -13.03 -2.68
C ASN A 445 -4.09 -13.39 -2.34
N PRO A 446 -3.82 -13.99 -1.17
CA PRO A 446 -2.44 -14.20 -0.73
C PRO A 446 -1.71 -15.19 -1.63
N ARG A 447 -0.39 -15.03 -1.72
CA ARG A 447 0.46 -15.97 -2.47
C ARG A 447 0.41 -17.34 -1.76
N PRO A 448 0.11 -18.44 -2.48
CA PRO A 448 0.00 -19.74 -1.85
C PRO A 448 1.36 -20.27 -1.42
N PHE A 449 1.38 -20.92 -0.25
CA PHE A 449 2.53 -21.63 0.28
C PHE A 449 2.35 -23.15 0.15
N PHE A 450 3.48 -23.83 0.01
CA PHE A 450 3.58 -25.28 -0.15
C PHE A 450 4.64 -25.83 0.78
N VAL A 451 4.42 -27.07 1.23
CA VAL A 451 5.43 -27.84 1.93
C VAL A 451 6.10 -28.79 0.94
N LEU A 452 7.43 -28.78 0.88
CA LEU A 452 8.21 -29.79 0.20
C LEU A 452 8.89 -30.67 1.25
N GLU A 453 8.63 -31.97 1.25
CA GLU A 453 9.14 -32.88 2.28
C GLU A 453 10.35 -33.70 1.81
N ASN A 454 11.33 -33.86 2.70
CA ASN A 454 12.43 -34.82 2.59
C ASN A 454 13.26 -34.68 1.29
N LEU A 455 13.72 -33.47 1.00
CA LEU A 455 14.61 -33.19 -0.14
C LEU A 455 16.07 -33.21 0.30
N CYS A 456 16.90 -33.91 -0.47
CA CYS A 456 18.34 -33.99 -0.24
C CYS A 456 19.04 -32.75 -0.81
N VAL A 457 19.83 -32.06 0.03
CA VAL A 457 20.64 -30.92 -0.39
C VAL A 457 21.85 -31.40 -1.18
N LYS A 458 21.88 -31.15 -2.50
CA LYS A 458 23.00 -31.53 -3.36
C LYS A 458 24.01 -30.42 -3.59
N ASN A 459 23.55 -29.19 -3.60
CA ASN A 459 24.42 -28.03 -3.71
C ASN A 459 23.85 -26.87 -2.89
N LYS A 460 24.73 -26.02 -2.40
CA LYS A 460 24.39 -24.76 -1.75
C LYS A 460 25.37 -23.67 -2.17
N LYS A 461 24.86 -22.47 -2.42
CA LYS A 461 25.66 -21.31 -2.84
C LYS A 461 25.12 -20.04 -2.19
N LEU A 462 26.01 -19.29 -1.55
CA LEU A 462 25.71 -17.96 -1.05
C LEU A 462 25.65 -16.94 -2.21
N LEU A 463 24.69 -16.02 -2.11
CA LEU A 463 24.39 -15.00 -3.11
C LEU A 463 24.27 -13.63 -2.44
N GLY A 464 24.46 -12.58 -3.25
CA GLY A 464 24.40 -11.18 -2.81
C GLY A 464 25.75 -10.64 -2.36
N LYS A 465 25.87 -9.31 -2.25
CA LYS A 465 27.12 -8.65 -1.80
C LYS A 465 27.47 -9.01 -0.35
N ASP A 466 26.44 -9.17 0.48
CA ASP A 466 26.57 -9.48 1.91
C ASP A 466 26.44 -10.99 2.20
N GLU A 467 26.37 -11.84 1.17
CA GLU A 467 26.20 -13.30 1.29
C GLU A 467 24.98 -13.76 2.12
N LYS A 468 23.96 -12.89 2.27
CA LYS A 468 22.75 -13.15 3.07
C LYS A 468 21.70 -14.02 2.38
N HIS A 469 21.90 -14.46 1.14
CA HIS A 469 20.91 -15.25 0.42
C HIS A 469 21.47 -16.61 0.03
N LEU A 470 20.72 -17.68 0.28
CA LEU A 470 21.17 -19.05 0.03
C LEU A 470 20.42 -19.65 -1.16
N LYS A 471 21.16 -19.98 -2.22
CA LYS A 471 20.65 -20.80 -3.32
C LYS A 471 20.93 -22.27 -3.04
N LEU A 472 19.90 -23.10 -3.08
CA LEU A 472 19.96 -24.54 -2.87
C LEU A 472 19.61 -25.26 -4.16
N VAL A 473 20.30 -26.37 -4.42
CA VAL A 473 19.88 -27.38 -5.40
C VAL A 473 19.47 -28.61 -4.62
N LEU A 474 18.21 -28.96 -4.75
CA LEU A 474 17.54 -29.97 -3.94
C LEU A 474 17.09 -31.10 -4.84
N THR A 475 17.23 -32.34 -4.37
CA THR A 475 16.80 -33.52 -5.12
C THR A 475 15.90 -34.40 -4.27
N LYS A 476 14.81 -34.88 -4.87
CA LYS A 476 13.99 -35.97 -4.35
C LYS A 476 13.77 -36.95 -5.50
N GLU A 477 14.17 -38.20 -5.29
CA GLU A 477 14.17 -39.23 -6.34
C GLU A 477 14.91 -38.76 -7.61
N ASN A 478 14.22 -38.68 -8.75
CA ASN A 478 14.78 -38.28 -10.05
C ASN A 478 14.48 -36.81 -10.41
N LYS A 479 14.00 -36.00 -9.46
CA LYS A 479 13.66 -34.60 -9.69
C LYS A 479 14.62 -33.69 -8.94
N THR A 480 15.06 -32.65 -9.63
CA THR A 480 15.91 -31.59 -9.11
C THR A 480 15.15 -30.29 -9.16
N ILE A 481 15.16 -29.53 -8.07
CA ILE A 481 14.59 -28.19 -8.02
C ILE A 481 15.64 -27.21 -7.50
N GLU A 482 15.56 -25.97 -7.99
CA GLU A 482 16.31 -24.86 -7.41
C GLU A 482 15.44 -24.17 -6.37
N ALA A 483 16.02 -23.89 -5.21
CA ALA A 483 15.38 -23.12 -4.16
C ALA A 483 16.23 -21.91 -3.76
N LEU A 484 15.57 -20.83 -3.35
CA LEU A 484 16.20 -19.58 -2.92
C LEU A 484 15.65 -19.20 -1.56
N PHE A 485 16.54 -19.09 -0.57
CA PHE A 485 16.23 -18.68 0.78
C PHE A 485 16.85 -17.32 1.07
N PHE A 486 16.04 -16.26 1.00
CA PHE A 486 16.48 -14.90 1.25
C PHE A 486 16.66 -14.65 2.74
N ASN A 487 17.79 -14.07 3.15
CA ASN A 487 18.09 -13.76 4.55
C ASN A 487 17.95 -15.01 5.42
N PHE A 488 18.55 -16.12 4.96
CA PHE A 488 18.42 -17.41 5.62
C PHE A 488 18.94 -17.32 7.06
N ASP A 489 18.22 -17.97 7.97
CA ASP A 489 18.52 -18.08 9.40
C ASP A 489 19.17 -19.43 9.75
N LYS A 490 18.97 -20.42 8.88
CA LYS A 490 19.48 -21.78 9.02
C LYS A 490 20.14 -22.25 7.74
N GLU A 491 21.39 -22.71 7.85
CA GLU A 491 22.13 -23.28 6.72
C GLU A 491 22.12 -24.81 6.81
N PRO A 492 21.53 -25.54 5.85
CA PRO A 492 21.58 -26.99 5.84
C PRO A 492 22.95 -27.51 5.36
N GLU A 493 23.29 -28.72 5.75
CA GLU A 493 24.49 -29.44 5.31
C GLU A 493 24.29 -30.13 3.96
N LEU A 494 25.40 -30.40 3.25
CA LEU A 494 25.35 -31.20 2.03
C LEU A 494 24.91 -32.63 2.35
N ASN A 495 24.07 -33.19 1.49
CA ASN A 495 23.40 -34.48 1.63
C ASN A 495 22.42 -34.60 2.81
N GLN A 496 22.18 -33.52 3.56
CA GLN A 496 21.10 -33.49 4.54
C GLN A 496 19.75 -33.53 3.82
N ASN A 497 18.81 -34.29 4.38
CA ASN A 497 17.41 -34.20 3.98
C ASN A 497 16.69 -33.13 4.79
N ILE A 498 16.00 -32.23 4.11
CA ILE A 498 15.27 -31.13 4.72
C ILE A 498 13.85 -31.07 4.19
N SER A 499 12.96 -30.51 5.00
CA SER A 499 11.61 -30.12 4.58
C SER A 499 11.52 -28.61 4.55
N LEU A 500 10.78 -28.06 3.59
CA LEU A 500 10.74 -26.63 3.32
C LEU A 500 9.31 -26.13 3.27
N LEU A 501 9.08 -24.96 3.85
CA LEU A 501 7.89 -24.15 3.61
C LEU A 501 8.27 -22.98 2.69
N GLY A 502 7.51 -22.78 1.62
CA GLY A 502 7.80 -21.72 0.67
C GLY A 502 6.76 -21.57 -0.43
N SER A 503 7.05 -20.70 -1.39
CA SER A 503 6.18 -20.43 -2.54
C SER A 503 6.92 -20.67 -3.84
N ILE A 504 6.18 -20.88 -4.93
CA ILE A 504 6.78 -21.02 -6.26
C ILE A 504 6.87 -19.65 -6.90
N SER A 505 8.01 -19.36 -7.53
CA SER A 505 8.26 -18.10 -8.22
C SER A 505 8.97 -18.35 -9.54
N LYS A 506 8.87 -17.36 -10.42
CA LYS A 506 9.54 -17.33 -11.70
C LYS A 506 10.93 -16.72 -11.55
N ASN A 507 11.96 -17.47 -11.91
CA ASN A 507 13.31 -16.95 -12.08
C ASN A 507 13.49 -16.49 -13.53
N GLU A 508 13.82 -15.22 -13.74
CA GLU A 508 14.15 -14.70 -15.07
C GLU A 508 15.59 -14.17 -15.06
N PHE A 509 16.49 -14.90 -15.69
CA PHE A 509 17.90 -14.55 -15.74
C PHE A 509 18.45 -14.65 -17.16
N ARG A 510 18.95 -13.54 -17.70
CA ARG A 510 19.50 -13.43 -19.06
C ARG A 510 18.55 -13.96 -20.14
N GLY A 511 17.25 -13.71 -19.98
CA GLY A 511 16.21 -14.16 -20.92
C GLY A 511 15.81 -15.63 -20.78
N MET A 512 16.43 -16.40 -19.89
CA MET A 512 15.96 -17.74 -19.54
C MET A 512 15.00 -17.66 -18.34
N VAL A 513 13.86 -18.31 -18.49
CA VAL A 513 12.84 -18.44 -17.46
C VAL A 513 12.89 -19.84 -16.89
N THR A 514 12.99 -19.97 -15.57
CA THR A 514 12.87 -21.27 -14.88
C THR A 514 11.97 -21.18 -13.66
N PRO A 515 11.18 -22.21 -13.35
CA PRO A 515 10.52 -22.34 -12.05
C PRO A 515 11.55 -22.45 -10.94
N GLN A 516 11.33 -21.75 -9.83
CA GLN A 516 12.13 -21.88 -8.61
C GLN A 516 11.23 -21.89 -7.37
N PHE A 517 11.73 -22.47 -6.29
CA PHE A 517 11.06 -22.44 -4.99
C PHE A 517 11.67 -21.34 -4.11
N VAL A 518 10.87 -20.44 -3.57
CA VAL A 518 11.32 -19.40 -2.64
C VAL A 518 10.98 -19.84 -1.23
N VAL A 519 12.01 -20.12 -0.44
CA VAL A 519 11.91 -20.64 0.92
C VAL A 519 11.54 -19.51 1.89
N LYS A 520 10.51 -19.71 2.71
CA LYS A 520 10.26 -18.92 3.93
C LYS A 520 10.97 -19.53 5.13
N GLU A 521 10.91 -20.86 5.26
CA GLU A 521 11.41 -21.57 6.43
C GLU A 521 11.86 -22.99 6.09
N ILE A 522 12.88 -23.48 6.81
CA ILE A 522 13.27 -24.90 6.84
C ILE A 522 12.62 -25.55 8.07
N LEU A 523 11.73 -26.51 7.83
CA LEU A 523 10.95 -27.22 8.84
C LEU A 523 11.77 -28.20 9.69
#